data_AF-A0A6P1HMD3-F1
#
_entry.id   AF-A0A6P1HMD3-F1
#
_cell.length_a   1.000
_cell.length_b   1.000
_cell.length_c   1.000
_cell.angle_alpha   90.00
_cell.angle_beta   90.00
_cell.angle_gamma   90.00
#
_symmetry.space_group_name_H-M   'P 1'
#
loop_
_entity.id
_entity.type
_entity.pdbx_description
1 polymer ?
#
loop_
_entity_poly.entity_id
_entity_poly.type
_entity_poly.pdbx_seq_one_letter_code
_entity_poly.pdbx_strand_id
1 'polypeptide(L)'
;MKTKGVIIAILSVLFLTSCSQGFAELDRGMQNTYTFPEEPSKQTLMNRMENRSFQSAQDFVSSTFPLLDRVQGNQSNQEARIYVTQRFGVQELANIVKEKYEPDRESDYNNGKKVLIYANTFITFKQSEQSSDVTLIEMASDQFVRNNYSPNFFDGLFALWVLDEVLDVDDWGKKRRKACLSGDCYGGYSSKKFRSDSSGSFRGSSGRGGGPSSGK
;
A
#
# COMPACT_ATOMS: atom_id res chain seq x y z
N MET A 1 -3.56 -74.15 -41.00
CA MET A 1 -2.84 -72.99 -40.40
C MET A 1 -3.85 -71.98 -39.89
N LYS A 2 -3.83 -71.77 -38.56
CA LYS A 2 -4.24 -70.59 -37.77
C LYS A 2 -5.65 -70.02 -37.96
N THR A 3 -6.54 -70.53 -37.11
CA THR A 3 -7.72 -69.86 -36.54
C THR A 3 -7.34 -68.55 -35.84
N LYS A 4 -8.07 -67.46 -36.11
CA LYS A 4 -7.97 -66.18 -35.38
C LYS A 4 -9.02 -66.17 -34.28
N GLY A 5 -8.58 -66.36 -33.04
CA GLY A 5 -9.40 -66.16 -31.84
C GLY A 5 -9.52 -64.67 -31.52
N VAL A 6 -10.77 -64.22 -31.33
CA VAL A 6 -11.12 -62.89 -30.84
C VAL A 6 -10.90 -62.88 -29.32
N ILE A 7 -9.97 -62.07 -28.83
CA ILE A 7 -9.76 -61.83 -27.40
C ILE A 7 -10.66 -60.65 -27.00
N ILE A 8 -11.70 -60.93 -26.23
CA ILE A 8 -12.54 -59.94 -25.56
C ILE A 8 -11.78 -59.47 -24.31
N ALA A 9 -11.25 -58.25 -24.34
CA ALA A 9 -10.70 -57.60 -23.15
C ALA A 9 -11.81 -56.80 -22.46
N ILE A 10 -12.31 -57.36 -21.35
CA ILE A 10 -13.19 -56.68 -20.39
C ILE A 10 -12.32 -55.70 -19.62
N LEU A 11 -12.43 -54.40 -19.93
CA LEU A 11 -11.80 -53.35 -19.13
C LEU A 11 -12.79 -52.90 -18.05
N SER A 12 -12.63 -53.46 -16.86
CA SER A 12 -13.38 -53.14 -15.65
C SER A 12 -13.06 -51.71 -15.18
N VAL A 13 -14.11 -50.89 -15.09
CA VAL A 13 -14.09 -49.56 -14.50
C VAL A 13 -13.98 -49.70 -12.98
N LEU A 14 -12.85 -49.31 -12.40
CA LEU A 14 -12.68 -49.15 -10.96
C LEU A 14 -12.94 -47.69 -10.58
N PHE A 15 -14.13 -47.42 -10.03
CA PHE A 15 -14.40 -46.19 -9.29
C PHE A 15 -13.72 -46.29 -7.92
N LEU A 16 -12.60 -45.59 -7.76
CA LEU A 16 -12.03 -45.30 -6.44
C LEU A 16 -12.58 -43.94 -5.97
N THR A 17 -13.61 -44.00 -5.15
CA THR A 17 -13.96 -42.92 -4.22
C THR A 17 -12.88 -42.84 -3.14
N SER A 18 -12.16 -41.72 -3.07
CA SER A 18 -11.38 -41.36 -1.89
C SER A 18 -11.61 -39.89 -1.56
N CYS A 19 -12.18 -39.71 -0.36
CA CYS A 19 -12.28 -38.53 0.50
C CYS A 19 -11.85 -37.17 -0.08
N SER A 20 -12.82 -36.25 -0.10
CA SER A 20 -12.61 -34.81 -0.05
C SER A 20 -11.71 -34.45 1.14
N GLN A 21 -10.41 -34.37 0.92
CA GLN A 21 -9.52 -33.63 1.78
C GLN A 21 -9.33 -32.27 1.14
N GLY A 22 -9.90 -31.26 1.80
CA GLY A 22 -9.58 -29.88 1.50
C GLY A 22 -8.06 -29.74 1.54
N PHE A 23 -7.49 -29.37 0.39
CA PHE A 23 -6.17 -28.78 0.32
C PHE A 23 -6.28 -27.40 0.95
N ALA A 24 -6.35 -27.36 2.28
CA ALA A 24 -5.82 -26.25 3.03
C ALA A 24 -4.30 -26.33 2.87
N GLU A 25 -3.82 -25.71 1.81
CA GLU A 25 -2.41 -25.45 1.58
C GLU A 25 -1.91 -24.64 2.78
N LEU A 26 -1.29 -25.35 3.72
CA LEU A 26 -0.50 -24.82 4.82
C LEU A 26 0.82 -24.29 4.25
N ASP A 27 0.75 -23.27 3.40
CA ASP A 27 1.92 -22.43 3.15
C ASP A 27 2.00 -21.41 4.28
N ARG A 28 2.62 -21.84 5.40
CA ARG A 28 3.16 -20.93 6.42
C ARG A 28 4.48 -20.33 5.94
N GLY A 29 4.50 -19.79 4.72
CA GLY A 29 5.35 -18.70 4.35
C GLY A 29 4.75 -17.43 4.92
N MET A 30 5.41 -16.82 5.90
CA MET A 30 5.01 -15.52 6.45
C MET A 30 5.23 -14.44 5.39
N GLN A 31 4.38 -14.41 4.36
CA GLN A 31 4.26 -13.30 3.45
C GLN A 31 3.58 -12.19 4.22
N ASN A 32 4.27 -11.08 4.44
CA ASN A 32 3.63 -9.87 4.92
C ASN A 32 2.62 -9.45 3.85
N THR A 33 1.37 -9.86 4.02
CA THR A 33 0.24 -9.48 3.18
C THR A 33 -0.74 -8.69 4.05
N TYR A 34 -1.35 -7.66 3.47
CA TYR A 34 -2.40 -6.90 4.15
C TYR A 34 -3.74 -7.32 3.55
N THR A 35 -4.78 -7.37 4.38
CA THR A 35 -6.12 -7.70 3.91
C THR A 35 -6.76 -6.45 3.33
N PHE A 36 -7.21 -6.53 2.08
CA PHE A 36 -7.95 -5.43 1.46
C PHE A 36 -9.33 -5.29 2.12
N PRO A 37 -9.71 -4.07 2.53
CA PRO A 37 -11.05 -3.79 3.02
C PRO A 37 -12.07 -3.98 1.89
N GLU A 38 -13.32 -4.26 2.27
CA GLU A 38 -14.42 -4.28 1.30
C GLU A 38 -14.59 -2.91 0.64
N GLU A 39 -14.78 -2.93 -0.67
CA GLU A 39 -14.92 -1.73 -1.49
C GLU A 39 -16.20 -1.79 -2.35
N PRO A 40 -16.99 -0.69 -2.41
CA PRO A 40 -18.14 -0.59 -3.30
C PRO A 40 -17.82 -0.87 -4.77
N SER A 41 -18.87 -1.04 -5.58
CA SER A 41 -18.71 -1.16 -7.03
C SER A 41 -18.12 0.11 -7.65
N LYS A 42 -17.40 -0.02 -8.77
CA LYS A 42 -16.84 1.11 -9.53
C LYS A 42 -17.90 2.17 -9.84
N GLN A 43 -19.11 1.75 -10.27
CA GLN A 43 -20.23 2.67 -10.52
C GLN A 43 -20.64 3.46 -9.29
N THR A 44 -20.73 2.79 -8.12
CA THR A 44 -21.06 3.47 -6.86
C THR A 44 -19.99 4.51 -6.50
N LEU A 45 -18.71 4.19 -6.72
CA LEU A 45 -17.62 5.14 -6.49
C LEU A 45 -17.68 6.32 -7.47
N MET A 46 -17.90 6.07 -8.76
CA MET A 46 -18.06 7.14 -9.76
C MET A 46 -19.23 8.08 -9.41
N ASN A 47 -20.38 7.52 -9.04
CA ASN A 47 -21.52 8.32 -8.61
C ASN A 47 -21.20 9.18 -7.37
N ARG A 48 -20.41 8.66 -6.41
CA ARG A 48 -19.95 9.45 -5.25
C ARG A 48 -19.00 10.56 -5.67
N MET A 49 -18.07 10.26 -6.57
CA MET A 49 -17.10 11.22 -7.09
C MET A 49 -17.81 12.35 -7.85
N GLU A 50 -18.87 12.09 -8.59
CA GLU A 50 -19.63 13.09 -9.36
C GLU A 50 -20.58 13.93 -8.49
N ASN A 51 -21.36 13.27 -7.62
CA ASN A 51 -22.49 13.93 -6.93
C ASN A 51 -22.14 14.55 -5.58
N ARG A 52 -20.94 14.30 -5.04
CA ARG A 52 -20.47 14.94 -3.81
C ARG A 52 -19.53 16.09 -4.13
N SER A 53 -19.71 17.19 -3.39
CA SER A 53 -18.71 18.24 -3.28
C SER A 53 -17.70 17.85 -2.21
N PHE A 54 -16.41 17.96 -2.54
CA PHE A 54 -15.32 17.81 -1.59
C PHE A 54 -14.50 19.10 -1.61
N GLN A 55 -13.92 19.44 -0.47
CA GLN A 55 -13.22 20.72 -0.31
C GLN A 55 -11.80 20.69 -0.89
N SER A 56 -11.22 19.49 -1.03
CA SER A 56 -9.86 19.32 -1.54
C SER A 56 -9.63 17.90 -2.08
N ALA A 57 -8.46 17.66 -2.69
CA ALA A 57 -8.04 16.33 -3.11
C ALA A 57 -7.93 15.35 -1.92
N GLN A 58 -7.49 15.82 -0.76
CA GLN A 58 -7.38 14.99 0.45
C GLN A 58 -8.76 14.57 0.97
N ASP A 59 -9.72 15.50 1.01
CA ASP A 59 -11.11 15.20 1.37
C ASP A 59 -11.72 14.22 0.36
N PHE A 60 -11.50 14.45 -0.94
CA PHE A 60 -11.92 13.54 -2.00
C PHE A 60 -11.41 12.10 -1.79
N VAL A 61 -10.10 11.91 -1.59
CA VAL A 61 -9.52 10.58 -1.40
C VAL A 61 -10.06 9.94 -0.13
N SER A 62 -10.00 10.66 1.00
CA SER A 62 -10.37 10.11 2.31
C SER A 62 -11.86 9.79 2.47
N SER A 63 -12.73 10.52 1.76
CA SER A 63 -14.17 10.30 1.76
C SER A 63 -14.64 9.27 0.71
N THR A 64 -13.78 8.88 -0.23
CA THR A 64 -14.14 7.98 -1.34
C THR A 64 -13.60 6.57 -1.15
N PHE A 65 -12.34 6.45 -0.71
CA PHE A 65 -11.63 5.17 -0.64
C PHE A 65 -11.48 4.68 0.80
N PRO A 66 -11.50 3.36 1.02
CA PRO A 66 -11.27 2.81 2.35
C PRO A 66 -9.81 3.02 2.80
N LEU A 67 -9.65 3.37 4.07
CA LEU A 67 -8.35 3.44 4.73
C LEU A 67 -7.82 2.03 4.98
N LEU A 68 -6.62 1.74 4.51
CA LEU A 68 -5.90 0.49 4.72
C LEU A 68 -4.98 0.57 5.95
N ASP A 69 -4.19 1.64 6.07
CA ASP A 69 -3.15 1.75 7.10
C ASP A 69 -2.76 3.20 7.40
N ARG A 70 -2.03 3.41 8.49
CA ARG A 70 -1.40 4.69 8.86
C ARG A 70 0.04 4.45 9.28
N VAL A 71 0.95 5.20 8.69
CA VAL A 71 2.37 5.22 9.03
C VAL A 71 2.66 6.53 9.75
N GLN A 72 3.22 6.43 10.94
CA GLN A 72 3.63 7.60 11.73
C GLN A 72 5.15 7.73 11.73
N GLY A 73 5.60 8.97 11.57
CA GLY A 73 6.98 9.37 11.82
C GLY A 73 7.23 9.59 13.32
N ASN A 74 8.34 10.24 13.63
CA ASN A 74 8.74 10.49 15.02
C ASN A 74 7.93 11.62 15.69
N GLN A 75 7.28 12.48 14.91
CA GLN A 75 6.48 13.60 15.40
C GLN A 75 5.02 13.44 14.98
N SER A 76 4.08 13.99 15.77
CA SER A 76 2.64 13.82 15.56
C SER A 76 2.10 14.42 14.27
N ASN A 77 2.80 15.41 13.70
CA ASN A 77 2.48 16.02 12.41
C ASN A 77 3.11 15.29 11.22
N GLN A 78 3.85 14.20 11.45
CA GLN A 78 4.48 13.39 10.41
C GLN A 78 3.66 12.11 10.24
N GLU A 79 2.65 12.18 9.37
CA GLU A 79 1.78 11.04 9.05
C GLU A 79 1.77 10.77 7.54
N ALA A 80 1.68 9.49 7.17
CA ALA A 80 1.18 9.02 5.89
C ALA A 80 -0.01 8.08 6.07
N ARG A 81 -1.11 8.35 5.35
CA ARG A 81 -2.34 7.54 5.37
C ARG A 81 -2.44 6.78 4.07
N ILE A 82 -2.70 5.48 4.17
CA ILE A 82 -2.74 4.59 3.02
C ILE A 82 -4.18 4.21 2.78
N TYR A 83 -4.68 4.58 1.61
CA TYR A 83 -5.97 4.16 1.09
C TYR A 83 -5.75 3.17 -0.04
N VAL A 84 -6.81 2.47 -0.43
CA VAL A 84 -6.71 1.41 -1.42
C VAL A 84 -7.95 1.32 -2.28
N THR A 85 -7.76 0.96 -3.54
CA THR A 85 -8.85 0.63 -4.46
C THR A 85 -8.46 -0.53 -5.38
N GLN A 86 -9.44 -1.37 -5.69
CA GLN A 86 -9.41 -2.42 -6.70
C GLN A 86 -10.20 -2.01 -7.95
N ARG A 87 -10.71 -0.78 -8.01
CA ARG A 87 -11.63 -0.32 -9.08
C ARG A 87 -10.99 0.59 -10.11
N PHE A 88 -9.84 1.18 -9.78
CA PHE A 88 -9.15 2.16 -10.62
C PHE A 88 -7.66 1.84 -10.72
N GLY A 89 -7.10 2.00 -11.92
CA GLY A 89 -5.66 1.95 -12.14
C GLY A 89 -4.96 3.24 -11.70
N VAL A 90 -3.63 3.18 -11.53
CA VAL A 90 -2.81 4.31 -11.06
C VAL A 90 -3.00 5.58 -11.91
N GLN A 91 -2.86 5.46 -13.24
CA GLN A 91 -2.97 6.61 -14.14
C GLN A 91 -4.39 7.15 -14.24
N GLU A 92 -5.37 6.24 -14.32
CA GLU A 92 -6.80 6.58 -14.35
C GLU A 92 -7.17 7.40 -13.12
N LEU A 93 -6.85 6.91 -11.92
CA LEU A 93 -7.20 7.59 -10.69
C LEU A 93 -6.45 8.90 -10.50
N ALA A 94 -5.15 8.94 -10.82
CA ALA A 94 -4.37 10.18 -10.74
C ALA A 94 -4.93 11.26 -11.68
N ASN A 95 -5.40 10.88 -12.87
CA ASN A 95 -6.04 11.82 -13.80
C ASN A 95 -7.39 12.31 -13.29
N ILE A 96 -8.24 11.43 -12.73
CA ILE A 96 -9.51 11.84 -12.10
C ILE A 96 -9.26 12.87 -11.00
N VAL A 97 -8.26 12.65 -10.15
CA VAL A 97 -7.95 13.54 -9.02
C VAL A 97 -7.40 14.88 -9.53
N LYS A 98 -6.46 14.88 -10.49
CA LYS A 98 -5.84 16.11 -10.99
C LYS A 98 -6.80 16.99 -11.79
N GLU A 99 -7.72 16.38 -12.55
CA GLU A 99 -8.73 17.12 -13.33
C GLU A 99 -9.74 17.82 -12.43
N LYS A 100 -10.00 17.24 -11.25
CA LYS A 100 -10.92 17.83 -10.27
C LYS A 100 -10.23 18.81 -9.33
N TYR A 101 -8.96 18.58 -9.00
CA TYR A 101 -8.16 19.39 -8.10
C TYR A 101 -6.76 19.56 -8.68
N GLU A 102 -6.50 20.73 -9.27
CA GLU A 102 -5.21 21.06 -9.87
C GLU A 102 -4.09 20.99 -8.81
N PRO A 103 -3.04 20.16 -9.01
CA PRO A 103 -1.91 20.07 -8.10
C PRO A 103 -0.87 21.17 -8.37
N ASP A 104 -0.12 21.55 -7.34
CA ASP A 104 0.99 22.51 -7.48
C ASP A 104 2.14 21.93 -8.32
N ARG A 105 2.36 20.61 -8.22
CA ARG A 105 3.29 19.86 -9.07
C ARG A 105 2.73 18.46 -9.35
N GLU A 106 2.99 17.94 -10.55
CA GLU A 106 2.73 16.54 -10.88
C GLU A 106 4.00 15.85 -11.39
N SER A 107 4.16 14.58 -11.03
CA SER A 107 5.21 13.74 -11.59
C SER A 107 4.78 13.13 -12.92
N ASP A 108 5.75 12.69 -13.70
CA ASP A 108 5.49 11.68 -14.73
C ASP A 108 5.02 10.36 -14.10
N TYR A 109 4.34 9.52 -14.88
CA TYR A 109 4.09 8.15 -14.49
C TYR A 109 5.35 7.32 -14.71
N ASN A 110 5.88 6.73 -13.63
CA ASN A 110 7.11 5.95 -13.69
C ASN A 110 7.07 4.78 -12.71
N ASN A 111 7.48 3.59 -13.16
CA ASN A 111 7.58 2.37 -12.34
C ASN A 111 6.33 2.10 -11.49
N GLY A 112 5.14 2.16 -12.11
CA GLY A 112 3.89 1.89 -11.40
C GLY A 112 3.44 3.00 -10.44
N LYS A 113 4.07 4.18 -10.48
CA LYS A 113 3.82 5.29 -9.56
C LYS A 113 3.53 6.60 -10.28
N LYS A 114 2.70 7.44 -9.68
CA LYS A 114 2.54 8.86 -10.02
C LYS A 114 2.28 9.64 -8.73
N VAL A 115 2.81 10.85 -8.63
CA VAL A 115 2.72 11.70 -7.43
C VAL A 115 2.13 13.04 -7.82
N LEU A 116 1.15 13.49 -7.06
CA LEU A 116 0.59 14.82 -7.12
C LEU A 116 0.95 15.55 -5.82
N ILE A 117 1.51 16.75 -5.92
CA ILE A 117 1.88 17.57 -4.78
C ILE A 117 0.87 18.72 -4.67
N TYR A 118 0.29 18.85 -3.48
CA TYR A 118 -0.52 19.98 -3.05
C TYR A 118 0.20 20.66 -1.88
N ALA A 119 -0.17 21.92 -1.59
CA ALA A 119 0.44 22.80 -0.59
C ALA A 119 1.23 22.12 0.55
N ASN A 120 0.61 21.23 1.32
CA ASN A 120 1.26 20.50 2.42
C ASN A 120 1.07 18.97 2.37
N THR A 121 0.68 18.43 1.21
CA THR A 121 0.35 17.00 1.07
C THR A 121 0.84 16.44 -0.25
N PHE A 122 1.49 15.30 -0.17
CA PHE A 122 1.85 14.46 -1.31
C PHE A 122 0.80 13.35 -1.42
N ILE A 123 0.17 13.23 -2.58
CA ILE A 123 -0.70 12.11 -2.91
C ILE A 123 0.03 11.24 -3.93
N THR A 124 0.49 10.07 -3.49
CA THR A 124 1.13 9.07 -4.34
C THR A 124 0.11 8.00 -4.71
N PHE A 125 -0.05 7.77 -6.01
CA PHE A 125 -0.76 6.62 -6.56
C PHE A 125 0.29 5.57 -6.94
N LYS A 126 0.21 4.38 -6.37
CA LYS A 126 1.18 3.30 -6.56
C LYS A 126 0.47 1.97 -6.79
N GLN A 127 0.93 1.20 -7.77
CA GLN A 127 0.50 -0.18 -7.94
C GLN A 127 0.95 -1.04 -6.74
N SER A 128 0.04 -1.84 -6.19
CA SER A 128 0.37 -2.73 -5.07
C SER A 128 1.40 -3.79 -5.47
N GLU A 129 2.33 -4.07 -4.56
CA GLU A 129 3.27 -5.19 -4.70
C GLU A 129 2.58 -6.55 -4.53
N GLN A 130 1.38 -6.59 -3.95
CA GLN A 130 0.60 -7.82 -3.75
C GLN A 130 -0.30 -8.15 -4.94
N SER A 131 -0.75 -7.13 -5.69
CA SER A 131 -1.61 -7.32 -6.86
C SER A 131 -1.49 -6.15 -7.83
N SER A 132 -1.31 -6.48 -9.11
CA SER A 132 -1.25 -5.47 -10.19
C SER A 132 -2.54 -4.70 -10.39
N ASP A 133 -3.67 -5.26 -9.97
CA ASP A 133 -5.01 -4.70 -10.15
C ASP A 133 -5.43 -3.79 -8.98
N VAL A 134 -4.55 -3.66 -7.98
CA VAL A 134 -4.75 -2.83 -6.81
C VAL A 134 -3.92 -1.56 -6.92
N THR A 135 -4.58 -0.43 -6.72
CA THR A 135 -3.93 0.88 -6.54
C THR A 135 -3.95 1.25 -5.07
N LEU A 136 -2.76 1.52 -4.53
CA LEU A 136 -2.56 2.18 -3.26
C LEU A 136 -2.51 3.68 -3.45
N ILE A 137 -3.14 4.41 -2.55
CA ILE A 137 -3.17 5.87 -2.53
C ILE A 137 -2.57 6.30 -1.20
N GLU A 138 -1.33 6.76 -1.23
CA GLU A 138 -0.62 7.22 -0.07
C GLU A 138 -0.71 8.75 0.03
N MET A 139 -1.38 9.22 1.07
CA MET A 139 -1.45 10.65 1.42
C MET A 139 -0.47 10.95 2.54
N ALA A 140 0.67 11.53 2.19
CA ALA A 140 1.73 11.88 3.12
C ALA A 140 1.80 13.39 3.35
N SER A 141 1.92 13.81 4.60
CA SER A 141 2.26 15.20 4.92
C SER A 141 3.62 15.58 4.34
N ASP A 142 3.79 16.84 3.94
CA ASP A 142 5.09 17.42 3.59
C ASP A 142 6.15 17.16 4.66
N GLN A 143 5.79 17.26 5.94
CA GLN A 143 6.68 16.98 7.07
C GLN A 143 7.08 15.51 7.15
N PHE A 144 6.18 14.58 6.83
CA PHE A 144 6.52 13.17 6.77
C PHE A 144 7.47 12.90 5.59
N VAL A 145 7.19 13.45 4.41
CA VAL A 145 8.07 13.36 3.23
C VAL A 145 9.46 13.93 3.53
N ARG A 146 9.50 15.17 4.03
CA ARG A 146 10.71 15.92 4.37
C ARG A 146 11.64 15.13 5.29
N ASN A 147 11.08 14.46 6.30
CA ASN A 147 11.88 13.91 7.40
C ASN A 147 12.09 12.39 7.34
N ASN A 148 11.24 11.64 6.62
CA ASN A 148 11.24 10.19 6.67
C ASN A 148 11.59 9.54 5.33
N TYR A 149 11.20 10.14 4.20
CA TYR A 149 11.38 9.49 2.90
C TYR A 149 12.86 9.31 2.54
N SER A 150 13.11 8.19 1.87
CA SER A 150 14.31 7.96 1.09
C SER A 150 14.23 8.78 -0.21
N PRO A 151 15.27 9.54 -0.59
CA PRO A 151 15.27 10.29 -1.85
C PRO A 151 15.03 9.40 -3.07
N ASN A 152 15.52 8.16 -3.03
CA ASN A 152 15.39 7.20 -4.12
C ASN A 152 13.93 6.83 -4.42
N PHE A 153 13.00 7.08 -3.49
CA PHE A 153 11.58 6.86 -3.75
C PHE A 153 11.09 7.72 -4.93
N PHE A 154 11.60 8.95 -5.04
CA PHE A 154 11.23 9.95 -6.03
C PHE A 154 12.08 9.89 -7.32
N ASP A 155 12.99 8.91 -7.44
CA ASP A 155 13.81 8.76 -8.63
C ASP A 155 12.93 8.58 -9.87
N GLY A 156 13.11 9.49 -10.83
CA GLY A 156 12.33 9.54 -12.06
C GLY A 156 10.85 9.90 -11.88
N LEU A 157 10.43 10.32 -10.68
CA LEU A 157 9.14 10.98 -10.45
C LEU A 157 9.33 12.50 -10.42
N PHE A 158 10.32 12.97 -9.67
CA PHE A 158 10.66 14.39 -9.62
C PHE A 158 12.17 14.60 -9.69
N ALA A 159 12.58 15.71 -10.28
CA ALA A 159 13.92 16.21 -10.09
C ALA A 159 14.09 16.68 -8.63
N LEU A 160 15.24 16.42 -8.02
CA LEU A 160 15.45 16.73 -6.60
C LEU A 160 15.31 18.23 -6.27
N TRP A 161 15.62 19.13 -7.20
CA TRP A 161 15.45 20.57 -6.99
C TRP A 161 13.98 20.98 -6.86
N VAL A 162 13.04 20.25 -7.49
CA VAL A 162 11.60 20.47 -7.29
C VAL A 162 11.23 20.10 -5.85
N LEU A 163 11.83 19.04 -5.31
CA LEU A 163 11.62 18.63 -3.92
C LEU A 163 12.23 19.62 -2.93
N ASP A 164 13.37 20.23 -3.25
CA ASP A 164 13.96 21.29 -2.44
C ASP A 164 13.01 22.50 -2.33
N GLU A 165 12.39 22.91 -3.44
CA GLU A 165 11.40 24.00 -3.51
C GLU A 165 10.14 23.69 -2.69
N VAL A 166 9.47 22.57 -2.97
CA VAL A 166 8.17 22.25 -2.34
C VAL A 166 8.27 21.87 -0.87
N LEU A 167 9.42 21.35 -0.42
CA LEU A 167 9.65 20.99 0.99
C LEU A 167 10.27 22.14 1.80
N ASP A 168 10.65 23.23 1.13
CA ASP A 168 11.36 24.37 1.70
C ASP A 168 12.62 23.90 2.45
N VAL A 169 13.48 23.15 1.74
CA VAL A 169 14.75 22.60 2.25
C VAL A 169 15.81 22.59 1.16
N ASP A 170 16.87 23.38 1.36
CA ASP A 170 18.05 23.29 0.50
C ASP A 170 18.69 21.89 0.57
N ASP A 171 19.10 21.34 -0.57
CA ASP A 171 19.82 20.07 -0.65
C ASP A 171 19.07 18.91 0.04
N TRP A 172 17.73 18.88 0.00
CA TRP A 172 16.90 17.89 0.70
C TRP A 172 17.37 16.47 0.39
N GLY A 173 17.56 16.16 -0.90
CA GLY A 173 17.99 14.83 -1.34
C GLY A 173 19.37 14.43 -0.78
N LYS A 174 20.32 15.37 -0.68
CA LYS A 174 21.65 15.10 -0.11
C LYS A 174 21.59 14.91 1.41
N LYS A 175 20.84 15.77 2.12
CA LYS A 175 20.63 15.68 3.57
C LYS A 175 19.95 14.36 3.94
N ARG A 176 18.89 13.98 3.21
CA ARG A 176 18.20 12.71 3.42
C ARG A 176 19.05 11.50 3.08
N ARG A 177 19.76 11.47 1.95
CA ARG A 177 20.70 10.37 1.64
C ARG A 177 21.70 10.15 2.79
N LYS A 178 22.28 11.21 3.34
CA LYS A 178 23.19 11.11 4.50
C LYS A 178 22.49 10.52 5.73
N ALA A 179 21.27 10.97 6.05
CA ALA A 179 20.51 10.44 7.17
C ALA A 179 20.13 8.96 6.98
N CYS A 180 19.83 8.54 5.75
CA CYS A 180 19.50 7.15 5.41
C CYS A 180 20.68 6.17 5.51
N LEU A 181 21.92 6.65 5.60
CA LEU A 181 23.08 5.77 5.84
C LEU A 181 23.11 5.23 7.28
N SER A 182 22.51 5.98 8.21
CA SER A 182 22.56 5.71 9.65
C SER A 182 21.22 5.27 10.25
N GLY A 183 20.15 5.19 9.47
CA GLY A 183 18.82 4.83 9.98
C GLY A 183 17.85 4.44 8.88
N ASP A 184 16.70 3.88 9.30
CA ASP A 184 15.66 3.44 8.38
C ASP A 184 14.98 4.63 7.69
N CYS A 185 15.01 4.61 6.36
CA CYS A 185 14.31 5.57 5.52
C CYS A 185 13.06 4.96 4.90
N TYR A 186 12.02 5.77 4.82
CA TYR A 186 10.76 5.37 4.25
C TYR A 186 10.86 5.28 2.72
N GLY A 187 10.74 4.07 2.17
CA GLY A 187 10.80 3.81 0.73
C GLY A 187 9.45 3.89 0.02
N GLY A 188 8.46 4.54 0.62
CA GLY A 188 7.05 4.44 0.21
C GLY A 188 6.36 3.23 0.85
N TYR A 189 5.03 3.23 0.85
CA TYR A 189 4.30 2.12 1.45
C TYR A 189 4.60 0.81 0.73
N SER A 190 4.97 -0.20 1.51
CA SER A 190 5.21 -1.56 1.08
C SER A 190 4.62 -2.49 2.14
N SER A 191 4.50 -3.78 1.82
CA SER A 191 4.00 -4.73 2.81
C SER A 191 4.97 -4.96 3.98
N LYS A 192 6.23 -4.52 3.85
CA LYS A 192 7.20 -4.50 4.95
C LYS A 192 6.93 -3.26 5.81
N LYS A 193 6.65 -3.48 7.09
CA LYS A 193 6.40 -2.38 8.03
C LYS A 193 7.63 -1.49 8.14
N PHE A 194 7.48 -0.23 7.73
CA PHE A 194 8.42 0.82 8.10
C PHE A 194 8.45 0.98 9.62
N ARG A 195 9.64 1.07 10.18
CA ARG A 195 9.86 1.41 11.58
C ARG A 195 10.61 2.73 11.62
N SER A 196 9.90 3.80 11.96
CA SER A 196 10.57 5.02 12.36
C SER A 196 11.32 4.69 13.65
N ASP A 197 12.65 4.80 13.65
CA ASP A 197 13.51 4.54 14.81
C ASP A 197 13.25 5.61 15.89
N SER A 198 12.12 5.47 16.59
CA SER A 198 11.77 6.01 17.92
C SER A 198 10.26 5.89 18.20
N SER A 199 9.71 4.68 18.31
CA SER A 199 8.62 4.44 19.27
C SER A 199 8.45 2.95 19.55
N GLY A 200 8.42 2.64 20.84
CA GLY A 200 8.15 1.30 21.34
C GLY A 200 6.88 0.73 20.73
N SER A 201 6.97 -0.56 20.43
CA SER A 201 5.85 -1.45 20.13
C SER A 201 4.61 -1.12 20.98
N PHE A 202 3.66 -0.36 20.43
CA PHE A 202 2.27 -0.37 20.89
C PHE A 202 1.64 -1.69 20.45
N ARG A 203 2.10 -2.78 21.08
CA ARG A 203 1.27 -3.96 21.30
C ARG A 203 0.34 -3.57 22.43
N GLY A 204 -0.96 -3.71 22.19
CA GLY A 204 -2.01 -3.35 23.13
C GLY A 204 -1.73 -3.87 24.53
N SER A 205 -2.11 -3.07 25.52
CA SER A 205 -2.10 -3.43 26.94
C SER A 205 -2.87 -4.74 27.14
N SER A 206 -2.13 -5.84 27.29
CA SER A 206 -2.58 -7.07 27.93
C SER A 206 -1.49 -7.44 28.93
N GLY A 207 -1.62 -6.90 30.14
CA GLY A 207 -0.63 -7.10 31.19
C GLY A 207 -1.03 -6.47 32.52
N ARG A 208 -2.30 -6.62 32.93
CA ARG A 208 -2.72 -6.34 34.31
C ARG A 208 -2.46 -7.61 35.12
N GLY A 209 -1.27 -7.71 35.71
CA GLY A 209 -0.84 -8.89 36.45
C GLY A 209 0.35 -8.60 37.35
N GLY A 210 0.21 -7.59 38.22
CA GLY A 210 1.16 -7.31 39.29
C GLY A 210 0.53 -7.63 40.64
N GLY A 211 0.99 -8.72 41.26
CA GLY A 211 0.72 -9.03 42.66
C GLY A 211 1.95 -9.74 43.24
N PRO A 212 2.79 -9.08 44.05
CA PRO A 212 3.99 -9.70 44.61
C PRO A 212 3.62 -10.69 45.73
N SER A 213 3.85 -11.98 45.47
CA SER A 213 3.90 -13.01 46.51
C SER A 213 5.27 -12.95 47.18
N SER A 214 5.37 -12.22 48.29
CA SER A 214 6.43 -12.43 49.27
C SER A 214 6.13 -13.73 50.02
N GLY A 215 7.04 -14.69 49.96
CA GLY A 215 6.89 -15.96 50.66
C GLY A 215 8.23 -16.65 50.93
N LYS A 216 8.70 -16.43 52.17
CA LYS A 216 9.69 -17.18 52.98
C LYS A 216 11.16 -17.12 52.56
#